data_AF-A0A940C698-F1
#
_entry.id   AF-A0A940C698-F1
#
_cell.length_a   1.000
_cell.length_b   1.000
_cell.length_c   1.000
_cell.angle_alpha   90.00
_cell.angle_beta   90.00
_cell.angle_gamma   90.00
#
_symmetry.space_group_name_H-M   'P 1'
#
loop_
_entity.id
_entity.type
_entity.pdbx_description
1 polymer ?
#
loop_
_entity_poly.entity_id
_entity_poly.type
_entity_poly.pdbx_seq_one_letter_code
_entity_poly.pdbx_strand_id
1 'polypeptide(L)'
;MAMIYDSGEVRRAARTVRSSMERITSGAQPKLRSIRSSLGENMEGATADALNKRLYDLDADIARIVSALNALNRTLLKFADEIDAADAKIKASMQ
;
A
#
# COMPACT_ATOMS: atom_id res chain seq x y z
N MET A 1 17.84 20.24 24.38
CA MET A 1 18.28 19.10 23.55
C MET A 1 17.26 19.00 22.42
N ALA A 2 17.58 19.52 21.23
CA ALA A 2 16.62 19.55 20.12
C ALA A 2 16.37 18.11 19.65
N MET A 3 15.11 17.69 19.67
CA MET A 3 14.69 16.39 19.14
C MET A 3 14.83 16.46 17.61
N ILE A 4 15.95 15.99 17.08
CA ILE A 4 16.17 15.89 15.63
C ILE A 4 15.30 14.73 15.16
N TYR A 5 14.18 15.03 14.52
CA TYR A 5 13.33 14.00 13.91
C TYR A 5 14.04 13.49 12.64
N ASP A 6 14.35 12.19 12.58
CA ASP A 6 15.00 11.59 11.39
C ASP A 6 13.97 11.41 10.26
N SER A 7 13.88 12.39 9.36
CA SER A 7 13.08 12.27 8.13
C SER A 7 13.50 11.06 7.27
N GLY A 8 14.73 10.57 7.45
CA GLY A 8 15.24 9.33 6.86
C GLY A 8 14.52 8.08 7.36
N GLU A 9 14.17 7.98 8.65
CA GLU A 9 13.35 6.87 9.19
C GLU A 9 11.97 6.85 8.55
N VAL A 10 11.33 8.02 8.46
CA VAL A 10 10.01 8.16 7.85
C VAL A 10 10.04 7.74 6.39
N ARG A 11 11.09 8.13 5.65
CA ARG A 11 11.28 7.70 4.25
C ARG A 11 11.60 6.21 4.11
N ARG A 12 12.32 5.61 5.07
CA ARG A 12 12.50 4.14 5.13
C ARG A 12 11.15 3.44 5.31
N ALA A 13 10.32 3.90 6.25
CA ALA A 13 8.98 3.36 6.44
C ALA A 13 8.12 3.50 5.18
N ALA A 14 8.15 4.66 4.52
CA ALA A 14 7.43 4.88 3.26
C ALA A 14 7.86 3.87 2.17
N ARG A 15 9.17 3.62 2.02
CA ARG A 15 9.70 2.61 1.08
C ARG A 15 9.21 1.20 1.41
N THR A 16 9.16 0.82 2.69
CA THR A 16 8.62 -0.47 3.12
C THR A 16 7.14 -0.60 2.75
N VAL A 17 6.33 0.43 3.01
CA VAL A 17 4.90 0.45 2.63
C VAL A 17 4.74 0.27 1.11
N ARG A 18 5.55 0.97 0.32
CA ARG A 18 5.55 0.84 -1.15
C ARG A 18 5.93 -0.58 -1.60
N SER A 19 6.97 -1.16 -1.02
CA SER A 19 7.39 -2.53 -1.36
C SER A 19 6.29 -3.55 -1.03
N SER A 20 5.62 -3.41 0.11
CA SER A 20 4.49 -4.26 0.48
C SER A 20 3.34 -4.14 -0.52
N MET A 21 3.02 -2.91 -0.95
CA MET A 21 2.01 -2.66 -1.98
C MET A 21 2.38 -3.32 -3.31
N GLU A 22 3.63 -3.17 -3.77
CA GLU A 22 4.12 -3.78 -5.01
C GLU A 22 4.03 -5.31 -4.97
N ARG A 23 4.29 -5.95 -3.82
CA ARG A 23 4.11 -7.41 -3.66
C ARG A 23 2.65 -7.84 -3.74
N ILE A 24 1.74 -7.04 -3.18
CA ILE A 24 0.30 -7.32 -3.24
C ILE A 24 -0.21 -7.21 -4.68
N THR A 25 0.15 -6.14 -5.40
CA THR A 25 -0.31 -5.90 -6.77
C THR A 25 0.32 -6.85 -7.78
N SER A 26 1.60 -7.17 -7.63
CA SER A 26 2.30 -8.12 -8.53
C SER A 26 2.03 -9.59 -8.20
N GLY A 27 1.69 -9.92 -6.96
CA GLY A 27 1.53 -11.29 -6.49
C GLY A 27 0.08 -11.75 -6.38
N ALA A 28 -0.74 -11.01 -5.63
CA ALA A 28 -2.08 -11.46 -5.25
C ALA A 28 -3.11 -11.26 -6.38
N GLN A 29 -3.13 -10.09 -7.01
CA GLN A 29 -4.11 -9.78 -8.07
C GLN A 29 -3.99 -10.70 -9.30
N PRO A 30 -2.79 -11.01 -9.85
CA PRO A 30 -2.68 -11.90 -11.00
C PRO A 30 -3.10 -13.33 -10.66
N LYS A 31 -2.78 -13.81 -9.46
CA LYS A 31 -3.18 -15.14 -8.99
C LYS A 31 -4.70 -15.25 -8.87
N LEU A 32 -5.37 -14.25 -8.30
CA LEU A 32 -6.83 -14.24 -8.22
C LEU A 32 -7.48 -14.24 -9.59
N ARG A 33 -6.94 -13.47 -10.53
CA ARG A 33 -7.41 -13.44 -11.92
C ARG A 33 -7.24 -14.82 -12.59
N SER A 34 -6.08 -15.46 -12.41
CA SER A 34 -5.81 -16.79 -12.94
C SER A 34 -6.76 -17.84 -12.35
N ILE A 35 -6.95 -17.84 -11.03
CA ILE A 35 -7.89 -18.75 -10.36
C ILE A 35 -9.30 -18.57 -10.92
N ARG A 36 -9.76 -17.31 -11.06
CA ARG A 36 -11.10 -17.02 -11.60
C ARG A 36 -11.26 -17.48 -13.05
N SER A 37 -10.25 -17.31 -13.88
CA SER A 37 -10.25 -17.79 -15.27
C SER A 37 -10.37 -19.31 -15.31
N SER A 38 -9.55 -20.03 -14.53
CA SER A 38 -9.57 -21.49 -14.48
C SER A 38 -10.87 -22.06 -13.92
N LEU A 39 -11.51 -21.36 -12.96
CA LEU A 39 -12.79 -21.76 -12.42
C LEU A 39 -13.95 -21.59 -13.41
N GLY A 40 -13.97 -20.47 -14.15
CA GLY A 40 -15.00 -20.22 -15.16
C GLY A 40 -15.01 -21.22 -16.31
N GLU A 41 -13.86 -21.86 -16.58
CA GLU A 41 -13.72 -22.89 -17.61
C GLU A 41 -14.06 -24.31 -17.14
N ASN A 42 -14.01 -24.58 -15.83
CA ASN A 42 -14.03 -25.94 -15.28
C ASN A 42 -15.11 -26.21 -14.20
N MET A 43 -15.83 -25.18 -13.73
CA MET A 43 -16.82 -25.33 -12.67
C MET A 43 -18.13 -24.59 -13.00
N GLU A 44 -19.24 -25.31 -13.00
CA GLU A 44 -20.59 -24.77 -13.16
C GLU A 44 -21.46 -25.07 -11.93
N GLY A 45 -22.50 -24.27 -11.73
CA GLY A 45 -23.49 -24.43 -10.66
C GLY A 45 -23.19 -23.63 -9.39
N ALA A 46 -24.06 -23.77 -8.39
CA ALA A 46 -24.11 -22.91 -7.21
C ALA A 46 -22.79 -22.84 -6.40
N THR A 47 -21.98 -23.91 -6.41
CA THR A 47 -20.67 -23.93 -5.77
C THR A 47 -19.66 -23.00 -6.48
N ALA A 48 -19.69 -22.98 -7.82
CA ALA A 48 -18.86 -22.09 -8.63
C ALA A 48 -19.25 -20.62 -8.40
N ASP A 49 -20.56 -20.33 -8.34
CA ASP A 49 -21.09 -18.99 -8.06
C ASP A 49 -20.65 -18.48 -6.69
N ALA A 50 -20.76 -19.32 -5.65
CA ALA A 50 -20.34 -18.97 -4.30
C ALA A 50 -18.83 -18.69 -4.21
N LEU A 51 -18.02 -19.47 -4.92
CA LEU A 51 -16.57 -19.26 -4.99
C LEU A 51 -16.23 -17.98 -5.76
N ASN A 52 -16.88 -17.74 -6.90
CA ASN A 52 -16.70 -16.52 -7.69
C ASN A 52 -17.04 -15.27 -6.89
N LYS A 53 -18.12 -15.30 -6.10
CA LYS A 53 -18.48 -14.21 -5.19
C LYS A 53 -17.38 -13.93 -4.18
N ARG A 54 -16.86 -14.97 -3.51
CA ARG A 54 -15.75 -14.82 -2.55
C ARG A 54 -14.48 -14.27 -3.18
N LEU A 55 -14.15 -14.69 -4.41
CA LEU A 55 -13.00 -14.17 -5.14
C LEU A 55 -13.17 -12.69 -5.51
N TYR A 56 -14.40 -12.28 -5.86
CA TYR A 56 -14.73 -10.89 -6.13
C TYR A 56 -14.58 -10.02 -4.87
N ASP A 57 -15.12 -10.48 -3.74
CA ASP A 57 -15.00 -9.78 -2.45
C ASP A 57 -13.52 -9.61 -2.06
N LEU A 58 -12.71 -10.65 -2.25
CA LEU A 58 -11.27 -10.62 -1.97
C LEU A 58 -10.51 -9.65 -2.90
N ASP A 59 -10.86 -9.58 -4.19
CA ASP A 59 -10.27 -8.61 -5.12
C ASP A 59 -10.59 -7.17 -4.72
N ALA A 60 -11.84 -6.91 -4.28
CA ALA A 60 -12.25 -5.62 -3.75
C ALA A 60 -11.49 -5.24 -2.47
N ASP A 61 -11.29 -6.20 -1.56
CA ASP A 61 -10.52 -5.97 -0.33
C ASP A 61 -9.04 -5.69 -0.62
N ILE A 62 -8.43 -6.41 -1.56
CA ILE A 62 -7.06 -6.12 -2.01
C ILE A 62 -6.97 -4.71 -2.59
N ALA A 63 -7.92 -4.30 -3.42
CA ALA A 63 -7.94 -2.95 -3.98
C ALA A 63 -8.04 -1.88 -2.87
N ARG A 64 -8.86 -2.10 -1.84
CA ARG A 64 -8.95 -1.21 -0.67
C ARG A 64 -7.64 -1.13 0.10
N ILE A 65 -6.99 -2.28 0.35
CA ILE A 65 -5.70 -2.35 1.04
C ILE A 65 -4.63 -1.57 0.26
N VAL A 66 -4.54 -1.78 -1.05
CA VAL A 66 -3.59 -1.07 -1.93
C VAL A 66 -3.83 0.44 -1.91
N SER A 67 -5.10 0.87 -1.93
CA SER A 67 -5.46 2.29 -1.81
C SER A 67 -5.04 2.88 -0.46
N ALA A 68 -5.30 2.18 0.65
CA ALA A 68 -4.91 2.61 1.98
C ALA A 68 -3.38 2.69 2.14
N LEU A 69 -2.64 1.72 1.62
CA LEU A 69 -1.17 1.73 1.61
C LEU A 69 -0.62 2.90 0.78
N ASN A 70 -1.23 3.23 -0.36
CA ASN A 70 -0.88 4.42 -1.15
C ASN A 70 -1.09 5.72 -0.35
N ALA A 71 -2.24 5.86 0.31
CA ALA A 71 -2.54 7.02 1.13
C ALA A 71 -1.54 7.16 2.29
N LEU A 72 -1.22 6.06 2.97
CA LEU A 72 -0.21 6.01 4.02
C LEU A 72 1.18 6.40 3.51
N ASN A 73 1.60 5.84 2.37
CA ASN A 73 2.89 6.17 1.75
C ASN A 73 3.02 7.67 1.46
N ARG A 74 1.98 8.28 0.86
CA ARG A 74 1.94 9.73 0.59
C ARG A 74 2.01 10.56 1.87
N THR A 75 1.29 10.14 2.91
CA THR A 75 1.28 10.82 4.21
C THR A 75 2.67 10.78 4.85
N LEU A 76 3.34 9.62 4.83
CA LEU A 76 4.69 9.49 5.36
C LEU A 76 5.69 10.37 4.59
N LEU A 77 5.64 10.40 3.26
CA LEU A 77 6.51 11.27 2.46
C LEU A 77 6.29 12.74 2.77
N LYS A 78 5.02 13.17 2.84
CA LYS A 78 4.68 14.56 3.20
C LYS A 78 5.18 14.91 4.60
N PHE A 79 5.01 14.02 5.56
CA PHE A 79 5.50 14.23 6.92
C PHE A 79 7.04 14.35 6.97
N ALA A 80 7.77 13.55 6.18
CA ALA A 80 9.22 13.67 6.06
C ALA A 80 9.65 15.03 5.47
N ASP A 81 8.92 15.53 4.47
CA ASP A 81 9.18 16.83 3.87
C ASP A 81 8.85 17.99 4.83
N GLU A 82 7.80 17.85 5.64
CA GLU A 82 7.44 18.81 6.71
C GLU A 82 8.52 18.87 7.81
N ILE A 83 9.12 17.72 8.17
CA ILE A 83 10.27 17.65 9.10
C ILE A 83 11.47 18.42 8.53
N ASP A 84 11.87 18.12 7.29
CA ASP A 84 13.03 18.77 6.67
C ASP A 84 12.84 20.29 6.56
N ALA A 85 11.62 20.74 6.25
CA ALA A 85 11.28 22.15 6.18
C ALA A 85 11.34 22.83 7.56
N ALA A 86 10.94 22.14 8.63
CA ALA A 86 11.06 22.65 9.99
C ALA A 86 12.53 22.80 10.41
N ASP A 87 13.35 21.78 10.13
CA ASP A 87 14.78 21.80 10.42
C ASP A 87 15.52 22.92 9.67
N ALA A 88 15.17 23.14 8.40
CA ALA A 88 15.74 24.23 7.61
C ALA A 88 15.40 25.61 8.19
N LYS A 89 14.15 25.82 8.64
CA LYS A 89 13.72 27.07 9.28
C LYS A 89 14.46 27.32 10.59
N ILE A 90 14.62 26.29 11.42
CA ILE A 90 15.36 26.39 12.68
C ILE A 90 16.81 26.80 12.40
N LYS A 91 17.50 26.14 11.47
CA LYS A 91 18.88 26.48 11.08
C LYS A 91 19.00 27.93 10.58
N ALA A 92 18.06 28.39 9.77
CA ALA A 92 18.06 29.77 9.27
C ALA A 92 17.83 30.81 10.37
N SER A 93 17.06 30.48 11.41
CA SER A 93 16.82 31.38 12.55
C SER A 93 17.97 31.45 13.58
N MET A 94 18.93 30.52 13.50
CA MET A 94 20.11 30.47 14.37
C MET A 94 21.36 31.11 13.75
N GLN A 95 21.28 31.55 12.49
CA GLN A 95 22.30 32.34 11.79
C GLN A 95 22.00 33.83 11.93
#